data_AF-A0A5J4RRD1-F1
#
_entry.id   AF-A0A5J4RRD1-F1
#
_cell.length_a   1.000
_cell.length_b   1.000
_cell.length_c   1.000
_cell.angle_alpha   90.00
_cell.angle_beta   90.00
_cell.angle_gamma   90.00
#
_symmetry.space_group_name_H-M   'P 1'
#
loop_
_entity.id
_entity.type
_entity.pdbx_description
1 polymer ?
#
loop_
_entity_poly.entity_id
_entity_poly.type
_entity_poly.pdbx_seq_one_letter_code
_entity_poly.pdbx_strand_id
1 'polypeptide(L)' 'MIKDVHITNFKSIKDIYLNDCRRINLFIGKPNVGKSNILEALSLFSLPYLQYAKKKHIRQFIRVENDSELFF' A
#
# COMPACT_ATOMS: atom_id res chain seq x y z
N MET A 1 10.68 -14.62 -2.83
CA MET A 1 9.21 -14.53 -2.76
C MET A 1 8.86 -13.93 -1.40
N ILE A 2 7.98 -12.94 -1.34
CA ILE A 2 7.57 -12.32 -0.06
C ILE A 2 6.71 -13.34 0.69
N LYS A 3 7.07 -13.66 1.93
CA LYS A 3 6.33 -14.61 2.78
C LYS A 3 5.38 -13.90 3.74
N ASP A 4 5.86 -12.83 4.35
CA ASP A 4 5.13 -12.13 5.39
C ASP A 4 5.07 -10.63 5.05
N VAL A 5 3.91 -10.02 5.25
CA VAL A 5 3.69 -8.59 5.09
C VAL A 5 3.03 -8.07 6.36
N HIS A 6 3.67 -7.07 6.96
CA HIS A 6 3.14 -6.35 8.11
C HIS A 6 2.88 -4.89 7.71
N ILE A 7 1.66 -4.41 7.94
CA ILE A 7 1.26 -3.03 7.64
C ILE A 7 0.68 -2.42 8.92
N THR A 8 1.24 -1.28 9.34
CA THR A 8 0.79 -0.52 10.51
C THR A 8 0.59 0.93 10.17
N ASN A 9 -0.40 1.56 10.81
CA ASN A 9 -0.67 3.00 10.72
C ASN A 9 -0.68 3.52 9.28
N PHE A 10 -1.33 2.79 8.37
CA PHE A 10 -1.45 3.17 6.97
C PHE A 10 -2.91 3.32 6.58
N LYS A 11 -3.35 4.58 6.43
CA LYS A 11 -4.76 4.92 6.16
C LYS A 11 -5.68 4.24 7.18
N SER A 12 -6.69 3.50 6.71
CA SER A 12 -7.63 2.78 7.59
C SER A 12 -7.03 1.53 8.26
N ILE A 13 -5.79 1.15 7.93
CA ILE A 13 -5.13 -0.04 8.49
C ILE A 13 -4.37 0.39 9.75
N LYS A 14 -4.87 0.00 10.92
CA LYS A 14 -4.19 0.21 12.19
C LYS A 14 -3.00 -0.75 12.34
N ASP A 15 -3.27 -2.06 12.19
CA ASP A 15 -2.28 -3.13 12.30
C ASP A 15 -2.82 -4.39 11.60
N ILE A 16 -2.09 -4.94 10.63
CA ILE A 16 -2.43 -6.20 9.96
C ILE A 16 -1.17 -7.01 9.64
N TYR A 17 -1.20 -8.29 9.96
CA TYR A 17 -0.19 -9.28 9.59
C TYR A 17 -0.76 -10.24 8.55
N LEU A 18 -0.12 -10.29 7.39
CA LEU A 18 -0.39 -11.25 6.33
C LEU A 18 0.74 -12.28 6.34
N ASN A 19 0.48 -13.42 6.97
CA ASN A 19 1.42 -14.54 7.03
C ASN A 19 1.17 -15.50 5.86
N ASP A 20 2.18 -16.30 5.52
CA ASP A 20 2.07 -17.39 4.52
C ASP A 20 1.66 -16.92 3.11
N CYS A 21 2.12 -15.75 2.68
CA CYS A 21 1.89 -15.22 1.34
C CYS A 21 2.39 -16.21 0.27
N ARG A 22 1.51 -16.54 -0.67
CA ARG A 22 1.79 -17.43 -1.81
C ARG A 22 2.00 -16.64 -3.09
N ARG A 23 2.20 -17.36 -4.20
CA ARG A 23 2.28 -16.75 -5.54
C ARG A 23 1.04 -15.93 -5.89
N ILE A 24 -0.13 -16.36 -5.42
CA ILE A 24 -1.41 -15.68 -5.63
C ILE A 24 -2.09 -15.57 -4.26
N ASN A 25 -2.49 -14.35 -3.88
CA ASN A 25 -3.20 -14.06 -2.64
C ASN A 25 -4.50 -13.31 -2.98
N LEU A 26 -5.63 -13.75 -2.43
CA LEU A 26 -6.95 -13.19 -2.72
C LEU A 26 -7.49 -12.45 -1.49
N PHE A 27 -7.70 -11.14 -1.62
CA PHE A 27 -8.24 -10.29 -0.55
C PHE A 27 -9.73 -9.99 -0.81
N ILE A 28 -10.62 -10.49 0.05
CA ILE A 28 -12.09 -10.36 -0.09
C ILE A 28 -12.65 -9.59 1.11
N GLY A 29 -13.74 -8.85 0.89
CA GLY A 29 -14.43 -8.11 1.95
C GLY A 29 -15.43 -7.10 1.39
N LYS A 30 -16.27 -6.53 2.25
CA LYS A 30 -17.27 -5.51 1.88
C LYS A 30 -16.63 -4.27 1.26
N PRO A 31 -17.36 -3.44 0.48
CA PRO A 31 -16.86 -2.15 0.03
C PRO A 31 -16.28 -1.33 1.20
N ASN A 32 -15.23 -0.56 0.95
CA ASN A 32 -14.61 0.39 1.90
C ASN A 32 -13.96 -0.20 3.16
N VAL A 33 -13.78 -1.51 3.28
CA VAL A 33 -13.08 -2.13 4.43
C VAL A 33 -11.54 -2.03 4.40
N GLY A 34 -10.97 -1.25 3.47
CA GLY A 34 -9.51 -1.06 3.38
C GLY A 34 -8.75 -2.06 2.50
N LYS A 35 -9.42 -2.87 1.68
CA LYS A 35 -8.75 -3.78 0.72
C LYS A 35 -7.78 -3.05 -0.21
N SER A 36 -8.21 -1.91 -0.76
CA SER A 36 -7.36 -1.06 -1.61
C SER A 36 -6.18 -0.49 -0.83
N ASN A 37 -6.33 -0.21 0.47
CA ASN A 37 -5.24 0.30 1.31
C ASN A 37 -4.11 -0.72 1.46
N ILE A 38 -4.40 -2.03 1.43
CA ILE A 38 -3.37 -3.08 1.40
C ILE A 38 -2.54 -2.96 0.11
N LEU A 39 -3.20 -2.84 -1.04
CA LEU A 39 -2.52 -2.70 -2.33
C LEU A 39 -1.75 -1.38 -2.43
N GLU A 40 -2.29 -0.29 -1.89
CA GLU A 40 -1.61 1.00 -1.85
C GLU A 40 -0.38 0.97 -0.92
N ALA A 41 -0.45 0.32 0.24
CA ALA A 41 0.72 0.14 1.10
C ALA A 41 1.84 -0.61 0.37
N LEU A 42 1.50 -1.70 -0.32
CA LEU A 42 2.44 -2.46 -1.13
C LEU A 42 3.00 -1.64 -2.30
N SER A 43 2.22 -0.72 -2.88
CA SER A 43 2.69 0.14 -3.96
C SER A 43 3.84 1.06 -3.55
N LEU A 44 3.99 1.38 -2.26
CA LEU A 44 5.08 2.21 -1.74
C LEU A 44 6.46 1.61 -1.97
N PHE A 45 6.57 0.28 -2.11
CA PHE A 45 7.83 -0.35 -2.54
C PHE A 45 8.26 0.08 -3.95
N SER A 46 7.37 0.70 -4.72
CA SER A 46 7.69 1.29 -6.02
C SER A 46 8.32 2.68 -5.94
N LEU A 47 8.34 3.32 -4.76
CA LEU A 47 8.88 4.68 -4.58
C LEU A 47 10.33 4.85 -5.04
N PRO A 48 11.27 3.91 -4.80
CA PRO A 48 12.64 4.03 -5.30
C PRO A 48 12.70 4.15 -6.83
N TYR A 49 11.70 3.62 -7.54
CA TYR A 49 11.64 3.69 -9.01
C TYR A 49 11.05 5.00 -9.53
N LEU A 50 10.50 5.85 -8.65
CA LEU A 50 9.99 7.17 -9.03
C LEU A 50 11.07 8.05 -9.67
N GLN A 51 12.35 7.81 -9.35
CA GLN A 51 13.47 8.52 -9.97
C GLN A 51 13.55 8.33 -11.50
N TYR A 52 13.01 7.22 -12.01
CA TYR A 52 12.94 6.91 -13.45
C TYR A 52 11.61 7.34 -14.10
N ALA A 53 10.63 7.78 -13.31
CA ALA A 53 9.34 8.21 -13.83
C ALA A 53 9.44 9.59 -14.49
N LYS A 54 8.76 9.76 -15.64
CA LYS A 54 8.66 11.07 -16.32
C LYS A 54 8.08 12.17 -15.42
N LYS A 55 7.18 11.79 -14.50
CA LYS A 55 6.60 12.68 -13.49
C LYS A 55 6.91 12.09 -12.11
N LYS A 56 7.59 12.86 -11.28
CA LYS A 56 8.02 12.43 -9.94
C LYS A 56 6.95 12.74 -8.89
N HIS A 57 5.74 12.20 -9.06
CA HIS A 57 4.65 12.40 -8.10
C HIS A 57 4.28 11.10 -7.38
N ILE A 58 4.26 11.14 -6.04
CA ILE A 58 3.86 10.02 -5.19
C ILE A 58 2.41 9.56 -5.43
N ARG A 59 1.57 10.48 -5.92
CA ARG A 59 0.17 10.24 -6.32
C ARG A 59 0.01 9.18 -7.42
N GLN A 60 1.10 8.80 -8.09
CA GLN A 60 1.10 7.71 -9.06
C GLN A 60 0.96 6.32 -8.42
N PHE A 61 1.29 6.20 -7.13
CA PHE A 61 1.28 4.93 -6.40
C PHE A 61 0.18 4.89 -5.35
N ILE A 62 -0.01 6.01 -4.64
CA ILE A 62 -0.97 6.12 -3.55
C ILE A 62 -1.97 7.25 -3.79
N ARG A 63 -3.20 7.05 -3.35
CA ARG A 63 -4.23 8.09 -3.38
C ARG A 63 -4.05 8.99 -2.17
N VAL A 64 -3.63 10.23 -2.40
CA VAL A 64 -3.50 11.28 -1.38
C VAL A 64 -3.93 12.61 -1.99
N GLU A 65 -4.62 13.45 -1.22
CA GLU A 65 -4.97 14.81 -1.67
C GLU A 65 -3.83 15.78 -1.44
N ASN A 66 -3.08 15.62 -0.34
CA ASN A 66 -1.89 16.38 0.00
C ASN A 66 -0.76 15.49 0.55
N ASP A 67 0.50 15.88 0.31
CA ASP A 67 1.66 15.09 0.73
C ASP A 67 1.77 14.96 2.26
N SER A 68 1.19 15.91 3.00
CA SER A 68 1.08 15.87 4.46
C SER A 68 0.35 14.62 4.97
N GLU A 69 -0.63 14.09 4.24
CA GLU A 69 -1.41 12.89 4.63
C GLU A 69 -0.55 11.62 4.75
N LEU A 70 0.71 11.65 4.30
CA LEU A 70 1.66 10.56 4.51
C LEU A 70 2.18 10.48 5.95
N PHE A 71 2.07 11.57 6.71
CA PHE A 71 2.67 11.73 8.02
C PHE A 71 1.65 11.95 9.13
N PHE A 72 0.35 11.95 8.81
CA PHE A 72 -0.76 12.23 9.73
C PHE A 72 -1.81 11.12 9.71
#